data_AF-A0A3N7GFR4-F1
#
_entry.id   AF-A0A3N7GFR4-F1
#
_cell.length_a   1.000
_cell.length_b   1.000
_cell.length_c   1.000
_cell.angle_alpha   90.00
_cell.angle_beta   90.00
_cell.angle_gamma   90.00
#
_symmetry.space_group_name_H-M   'P 1'
#
loop_
_entity.id
_entity.type
_entity.pdbx_description
1 polymer ?
#
loop_
_entity_poly.entity_id
_entity_poly.type
_entity_poly.pdbx_seq_one_letter_code
_entity_poly.pdbx_strand_id
1 'polypeptide(L)'
;MTVLNHLSAFAEHALRAAMPAAPRYAVSPIDRRTGRPHRISDIPLRLITGAPFETAHELMRHRDPSRWDTAIHRLDRKGAIR
;
A
#
# COMPACT_ATOMS: atom_id res chain seq x y z
N MET A 1 21.49 -34.32 -14.40
CA MET A 1 20.13 -34.27 -13.82
C MET A 1 19.88 -32.85 -13.32
N THR A 2 19.55 -31.90 -14.21
CA THR A 2 19.48 -30.46 -13.84
C THR A 2 18.39 -29.71 -14.58
N VAL A 3 18.02 -30.15 -15.79
CA VAL A 3 17.04 -29.47 -16.67
C VAL A 3 15.60 -29.55 -16.17
N LEU A 4 15.21 -30.67 -15.53
CA LEU A 4 13.87 -30.87 -14.96
C LEU A 4 13.54 -29.89 -13.81
N ASN A 5 14.56 -29.40 -13.08
CA ASN A 5 14.34 -28.51 -11.95
C ASN A 5 14.04 -27.06 -12.41
N HIS A 6 14.63 -26.64 -13.54
CA HIS A 6 14.43 -25.29 -14.08
C HIS A 6 13.05 -25.11 -14.74
N LEU A 7 12.52 -26.14 -15.40
CA LEU A 7 11.19 -26.09 -15.99
C LEU A 7 10.08 -26.00 -14.93
N SER A 8 10.21 -26.77 -13.85
CA SER A 8 9.27 -26.69 -12.71
C SER A 8 9.34 -25.32 -12.03
N ALA A 9 10.54 -24.80 -11.79
CA ALA A 9 10.72 -23.45 -11.21
C ALA A 9 10.16 -22.34 -12.12
N PHE A 10 10.34 -22.47 -13.44
CA PHE A 10 9.75 -21.57 -14.43
C PHE A 10 8.22 -21.64 -14.42
N ALA A 11 7.64 -22.84 -14.43
CA ALA A 11 6.20 -23.03 -14.38
C ALA A 11 5.60 -22.40 -13.11
N GLU A 12 6.25 -22.58 -11.96
CA GLU A 12 5.83 -21.95 -10.70
C GLU A 12 5.89 -20.42 -10.77
N HIS A 13 6.97 -19.85 -11.33
CA HIS A 13 7.11 -18.40 -11.49
C HIS A 13 6.07 -17.84 -12.47
N ALA A 14 5.83 -18.53 -13.58
CA ALA A 14 4.82 -18.16 -14.56
C ALA A 14 3.42 -18.16 -13.94
N LEU A 15 3.08 -19.19 -13.15
CA LEU A 15 1.82 -19.27 -12.42
C LEU A 15 1.68 -18.12 -11.41
N ARG A 16 2.71 -17.83 -10.60
CA ARG A 16 2.71 -16.69 -9.66
C ARG A 16 2.59 -15.34 -10.36
N ALA A 17 3.23 -15.17 -11.51
CA ALA A 17 3.17 -13.93 -12.29
C ALA A 17 1.80 -13.73 -12.97
N ALA A 18 1.13 -14.82 -13.32
CA ALA A 18 -0.22 -14.84 -13.88
C ALA A 18 -1.31 -14.60 -12.83
N MET A 19 -1.05 -14.95 -11.56
CA MET A 19 -1.98 -14.67 -10.47
C MET A 19 -2.21 -13.16 -10.32
N PRO A 20 -3.47 -12.71 -10.17
CA PRO A 20 -3.76 -11.31 -9.88
C PRO A 20 -3.04 -10.91 -8.60
N ALA A 21 -2.22 -9.86 -8.67
CA ALA A 21 -1.59 -9.32 -7.48
C ALA A 21 -2.67 -8.89 -6.48
N ALA A 22 -2.47 -9.22 -5.21
CA ALA A 22 -3.33 -8.74 -4.14
C ALA A 22 -3.43 -7.21 -4.20
N PRO A 23 -4.63 -6.62 -4.01
CA PRO A 23 -4.80 -5.17 -4.08
C PRO A 23 -3.92 -4.50 -3.03
N ARG A 24 -3.18 -3.48 -3.46
CA ARG A 24 -2.38 -2.63 -2.58
C ARG A 24 -3.10 -1.31 -2.38
N TYR A 25 -2.92 -0.71 -1.22
CA TYR A 25 -3.52 0.56 -0.86
C TYR A 25 -2.43 1.53 -0.42
N ALA A 26 -2.57 2.79 -0.81
CA ALA A 26 -1.87 3.90 -0.20
C ALA A 26 -2.71 4.45 0.94
N VAL A 27 -2.12 4.54 2.14
CA VAL A 27 -2.72 5.16 3.32
C VAL A 27 -1.89 6.36 3.72
N SER A 28 -2.52 7.53 3.79
CA SER A 28 -1.86 8.79 4.14
C SER A 28 -2.64 9.50 5.25
N PRO A 29 -1.98 9.98 6.32
CA PRO A 29 -2.59 10.89 7.26
C PRO A 29 -2.90 12.23 6.58
N ILE A 30 -4.09 12.77 6.80
CA ILE A 30 -4.55 14.05 6.24
C ILE A 30 -4.91 15.00 7.39
N ASP A 31 -4.48 16.25 7.29
CA ASP A 31 -4.93 17.32 8.19
C ASP A 31 -6.35 17.75 7.77
N ARG A 32 -7.34 17.58 8.65
CA ARG A 32 -8.76 17.85 8.39
C ARG A 32 -9.07 19.30 8.09
N ARG A 33 -8.29 20.24 8.64
CA ARG A 33 -8.49 21.68 8.44
C ARG A 33 -8.02 22.13 7.07
N THR A 34 -6.97 21.49 6.54
CA THR A 34 -6.34 21.90 5.27
C THR A 34 -6.62 20.95 4.11
N GLY A 35 -7.08 19.74 4.38
CA GLY A 35 -7.19 18.65 3.40
C GLY A 35 -5.84 18.15 2.88
N ARG A 36 -4.72 18.62 3.44
CA ARG A 36 -3.38 18.29 2.94
C ARG A 36 -2.81 17.06 3.66
N PRO A 37 -2.02 16.23 2.96
CA PRO A 37 -1.33 15.12 3.60
C PRO A 37 -0.29 15.61 4.60
N HIS A 38 -0.11 14.86 5.68
CA HIS A 38 0.99 15.06 6.60
C HIS A 38 2.33 14.92 5.87
N ARG A 39 3.25 15.85 6.11
CA ARG A 39 4.58 15.85 5.49
C ARG A 39 5.67 15.73 6.54
N ILE A 40 6.73 14.99 6.22
CA ILE A 40 7.96 14.90 6.99
C ILE A 40 9.07 15.39 6.07
N SER A 41 9.80 16.44 6.48
CA SER A 41 10.81 17.10 5.62
C SER A 41 10.25 17.48 4.23
N ASP A 42 9.04 18.05 4.23
CA ASP A 42 8.24 18.41 3.04
C ASP A 42 7.83 17.25 2.10
N ILE A 43 8.11 16.00 2.47
CA ILE A 43 7.69 14.81 1.73
C ILE A 43 6.38 14.28 2.31
N PRO A 44 5.30 14.09 1.51
CA PRO A 44 4.06 13.50 1.98
C PRO A 44 4.26 12.09 2.51
N LEU A 45 3.81 11.84 3.75
CA LEU A 45 3.84 10.52 4.34
C LEU A 45 2.75 9.63 3.71
N ARG A 46 3.19 8.51 3.14
CA ARG A 46 2.32 7.51 2.51
C ARG A 46 2.85 6.11 2.82
N LEU A 47 1.98 5.27 3.37
CA LEU A 47 2.27 3.85 3.56
C LEU A 47 1.59 3.02 2.48
N ILE A 48 2.29 2.03 1.93
CA ILE A 48 1.72 1.04 1.01
C ILE A 48 1.46 -0.24 1.79
N THR A 49 0.22 -0.72 1.77
CA THR A 49 -0.23 -1.84 2.59
C THR A 49 -1.29 -2.70 1.90
N GLY A 50 -1.39 -3.96 2.32
CA GLY A 50 -2.51 -4.85 1.98
C GLY A 50 -3.67 -4.79 2.99
N ALA A 51 -3.44 -4.19 4.17
CA ALA A 51 -4.39 -4.08 5.27
C ALA A 51 -4.68 -2.59 5.59
N PRO A 52 -5.45 -1.88 4.74
CA PRO A 52 -5.57 -0.43 4.80
C PRO A 52 -6.20 0.09 6.09
N PHE A 53 -7.21 -0.60 6.63
CA PHE A 53 -7.92 -0.15 7.83
C PHE A 53 -7.11 -0.34 9.11
N GLU A 54 -6.39 -1.45 9.23
CA GLU A 54 -5.45 -1.67 10.35
C GLU A 54 -4.31 -0.66 10.30
N THR A 55 -3.76 -0.40 9.11
CA THR A 55 -2.72 0.62 8.93
C THR A 55 -3.24 2.02 9.26
N ALA A 56 -4.48 2.34 8.87
CA ALA A 56 -5.11 3.61 9.21
C ALA A 56 -5.31 3.76 10.72
N HIS A 57 -5.75 2.69 11.40
CA HIS A 57 -5.88 2.66 12.85
C HIS A 57 -4.54 2.94 13.54
N GLU A 58 -3.49 2.22 13.18
CA GLU A 58 -2.16 2.42 13.77
C GLU A 58 -1.58 3.82 13.48
N LEU A 59 -1.79 4.36 12.28
CA LEU A 59 -1.39 5.73 11.96
C LEU A 59 -2.08 6.79 12.82
N MET A 60 -3.32 6.53 13.24
CA MET A 60 -4.17 7.45 14.02
C MET A 60 -4.09 7.24 15.53
N ARG A 61 -3.56 6.10 16.01
CA ARG A 61 -3.51 5.69 17.43
C ARG A 61 -3.05 6.77 18.42
N HIS A 62 -2.13 7.63 18.00
CA HIS A 62 -1.57 8.70 18.83
C HIS A 62 -1.80 10.10 18.25
N ARG A 63 -2.85 10.26 17.44
CA ARG A 63 -3.21 11.54 16.81
C ARG A 63 -4.57 12.02 17.29
N ASP A 64 -4.73 13.33 17.35
CA ASP A 64 -6.00 13.99 17.64
C ASP A 64 -7.00 13.80 16.47
N PRO A 65 -8.13 13.10 16.65
CA PRO A 65 -9.12 12.85 15.60
C PRO A 65 -9.89 14.10 15.15
N SER A 66 -9.88 15.19 15.94
CA SER A 66 -10.47 16.46 15.51
C SER A 66 -9.62 17.14 14.42
N ARG A 67 -8.32 16.85 14.40
CA ARG A 67 -7.34 17.45 13.49
C ARG A 67 -6.87 16.51 12.39
N TRP A 68 -6.78 15.22 12.67
CA TRP A 68 -6.20 14.23 11.75
C TRP A 68 -7.22 13.20 11.29
N ASP A 69 -7.09 12.81 10.04
CA ASP A 69 -7.85 11.72 9.41
C ASP A 69 -6.91 10.88 8.52
N THR A 70 -7.45 9.87 7.83
CA THR A 70 -6.71 9.07 6.86
C THR A 70 -7.38 9.08 5.49
N ALA A 71 -6.58 9.25 4.44
CA ALA A 71 -6.99 8.96 3.08
C ALA A 71 -6.50 7.56 2.69
N ILE A 72 -7.42 6.74 2.19
CA ILE A 72 -7.15 5.38 1.72
C ILE A 72 -7.45 5.34 0.22
N HIS A 73 -6.43 5.05 -0.58
CA HIS A 73 -6.54 4.95 -2.02
C HIS A 73 -6.10 3.58 -2.50
N ARG A 74 -6.91 2.92 -3.33
CA ARG A 74 -6.49 1.69 -4.00
C ARG A 74 -5.43 2.03 -5.04
N LEU A 75 -4.40 1.21 -5.12
CA LEU A 75 -3.34 1.32 -6.10
C LEU A 75 -3.60 0.42 -7.30
N ASP A 76 -3.17 0.88 -8.47
CA ASP A 76 -3.09 0.06 -9.67
C ASP A 76 -1.86 -0.88 -9.63
N ARG A 77 -1.65 -1.66 -10.70
CA ARG A 77 -0.53 -2.60 -10.79
C ARG A 77 0.84 -1.90 -10.79
N LYS A 78 0.92 -0.64 -11.20
CA LYS A 78 2.15 0.18 -11.24
C LYS A 78 2.38 0.96 -9.94
N GLY A 79 1.43 0.95 -9.01
CA GLY A 79 1.50 1.69 -7.75
C GLY A 79 0.94 3.12 -7.84
N ALA A 80 0.27 3.48 -8.94
CA ALA A 80 -0.45 4.74 -9.06
C ALA A 80 -1.81 4.66 -8.33
N ILE A 81 -2.29 5.80 -7.83
CA ILE A 81 -3.64 5.89 -7.25
C ILE A 81 -4.65 5.75 -8.38
N ARG A 82 -5.62 4.85 -8.20
CA ARG A 82 -6.73 4.65 -9.12
C ARG A 82 -7.91 5.54 -8.80
#